data_AF-A0A356Z946-F1
#
_entry.id   AF-A0A356Z946-F1
#
_cell.length_a   1.000
_cell.length_b   1.000
_cell.length_c   1.000
_cell.angle_alpha   90.00
_cell.angle_beta   90.00
_cell.angle_gamma   90.00
#
_symmetry.space_group_name_H-M   'P 1'
#
loop_
_entity.id
_entity.type
_entity.pdbx_description
1 polymer ?
#
loop_
_entity_poly.entity_id
_entity_poly.type
_entity_poly.pdbx_seq_one_letter_code
_entity_poly.pdbx_strand_id
1 'polypeptide(L)'
;EMNYRSTGTILAAANSIIQNNEDREEKELRTSQGQGEPIVYFCASDSYQEARFIADTITDLVDRENRKYDDCAVFYRTHAQSRILEDALASRFIPYKI
;
A
#
# COMPACT_ATOMS: atom_id res chain seq x y z
N GLU A 1 3.94 -20.14 10.91
CA GLU A 1 3.25 -20.59 9.69
C GLU A 1 3.93 -20.00 8.46
N MET A 2 3.77 -20.62 7.28
CA MET A 2 4.40 -20.16 6.04
C MET A 2 3.45 -19.28 5.22
N ASN A 3 3.90 -18.08 4.88
CA ASN A 3 3.19 -17.14 4.02
C ASN A 3 3.81 -17.17 2.61
N TYR A 4 2.96 -17.29 1.60
CA TYR A 4 3.36 -17.38 0.19
C TYR A 4 2.94 -16.15 -0.63
N ARG A 5 2.43 -15.11 0.02
CA ARG A 5 1.93 -13.88 -0.64
C ARG A 5 2.92 -12.74 -0.55
N SER A 6 3.55 -12.58 0.61
CA SER A 6 4.29 -11.37 0.97
C SER A 6 5.78 -11.65 1.11
N THR A 7 6.58 -10.62 0.79
CA THR A 7 8.02 -10.59 0.97
C THR A 7 8.40 -10.43 2.45
N GLY A 8 9.66 -10.70 2.76
CA GLY A 8 10.21 -10.64 4.10
C GLY A 8 10.05 -9.26 4.74
N THR A 9 10.26 -8.18 3.98
CA THR A 9 10.13 -6.80 4.48
C THR A 9 8.71 -6.51 4.94
N ILE A 10 7.69 -6.89 4.14
CA ILE A 10 6.27 -6.70 4.49
C ILE A 10 5.91 -7.53 5.73
N LEU A 11 6.34 -8.79 5.80
CA LEU A 11 6.03 -9.65 6.94
C LEU A 11 6.73 -9.21 8.22
N ALA A 12 7.96 -8.69 8.13
CA ALA A 12 8.68 -8.16 9.27
C ALA A 12 7.92 -6.98 9.89
N ALA A 13 7.46 -6.03 9.07
CA ALA A 13 6.65 -4.90 9.53
C ALA A 13 5.29 -5.34 10.09
N ALA A 14 4.62 -6.30 9.44
CA ALA A 14 3.33 -6.81 9.93
C ALA A 14 3.48 -7.53 11.28
N ASN A 15 4.51 -8.37 11.44
CA ASN A 15 4.80 -9.08 12.68
C ASN A 15 5.17 -8.11 13.82
N SER A 16 5.96 -7.06 13.55
CA SER A 16 6.34 -6.08 14.59
C SER A 16 5.16 -5.24 15.08
N ILE A 17 4.21 -4.90 14.19
CA ILE A 17 3.00 -4.16 14.57
C ILE A 17 2.08 -5.03 15.42
N ILE A 18 1.79 -6.27 14.98
CA ILE A 18 0.82 -7.14 15.65
C ILE A 18 1.30 -7.66 17.02
N GLN A 19 2.61 -7.69 17.26
CA GLN A 19 3.19 -8.07 18.56
C GLN A 19 2.80 -7.12 19.69
N ASN A 20 2.36 -5.90 19.40
CA ASN A 20 1.95 -4.93 20.42
C ASN A 20 0.53 -5.17 20.97
N ASN A 21 -0.22 -6.16 20.45
CA ASN A 21 -1.55 -6.48 20.94
C ASN A 21 -1.48 -7.38 22.18
N GLU A 22 -2.17 -6.99 23.27
CA GLU A 22 -2.09 -7.67 24.57
C GLU A 22 -2.72 -9.08 24.58
N ASP A 23 -3.91 -9.25 23.99
CA ASP A 23 -4.64 -10.53 23.98
C ASP A 23 -4.32 -11.40 22.76
N ARG A 24 -3.04 -11.62 22.48
CA ARG A 24 -2.58 -12.31 21.27
C ARG A 24 -1.94 -13.66 21.57
N GLU A 25 -2.35 -14.69 20.82
CA GLU A 25 -1.57 -15.92 20.71
C GLU A 25 -0.27 -15.69 19.95
N GLU A 26 0.87 -16.06 20.56
CA GLU A 26 2.18 -15.93 19.93
C GLU A 26 2.29 -16.83 18.68
N LYS A 27 2.26 -16.19 17.50
CA LYS A 27 2.51 -16.83 16.22
C LYS A 27 3.40 -15.93 15.36
N GLU A 28 4.29 -16.52 14.58
CA GLU A 28 5.10 -15.77 13.60
C GLU A 28 4.82 -16.26 12.19
N LEU A 29 4.59 -15.31 11.29
CA LEU A 29 4.51 -15.54 9.84
C LEU A 29 5.91 -15.45 9.24
N ARG A 30 6.31 -16.47 8.49
CA ARG A 30 7.61 -16.55 7.79
C ARG A 30 7.38 -16.73 6.29
N THR A 31 8.33 -16.30 5.45
CA THR A 31 8.26 -16.42 3.98
C THR A 31 9.60 -16.87 3.41
N SER A 32 9.57 -17.50 2.24
CA SER A 32 10.75 -17.86 1.45
C SER A 32 10.93 -16.97 0.20
N GLN A 33 10.12 -15.91 0.04
CA GLN A 33 10.15 -15.02 -1.15
C GLN A 33 11.28 -13.97 -1.15
N GLY A 34 12.24 -14.07 -0.22
CA GLY A 34 13.29 -13.07 -0.05
C GLY A 34 12.80 -11.78 0.63
N GLN A 35 13.65 -10.76 0.71
CA GLN A 35 13.34 -9.52 1.43
C GLN A 35 12.37 -8.61 0.67
N GLY A 36 12.44 -8.56 -0.67
CA GLY A 36 11.64 -7.62 -1.45
C GLY A 36 12.09 -6.17 -1.31
N GLU A 37 11.26 -5.25 -1.78
CA GLU A 37 11.51 -3.81 -1.74
C GLU A 37 11.24 -3.20 -0.35
N PRO A 38 11.95 -2.11 0.01
CA PRO A 38 11.71 -1.39 1.25
C PRO A 38 10.31 -0.75 1.26
N ILE A 39 9.69 -0.71 2.44
CA ILE A 39 8.43 0.03 2.63
C ILE A 39 8.72 1.53 2.54
N VAL A 40 8.01 2.22 1.66
CA VAL A 40 8.12 3.67 1.48
C VAL A 40 7.13 4.38 2.39
N TYR A 41 7.61 5.40 3.11
CA TYR A 41 6.78 6.31 3.90
C TYR A 41 6.88 7.72 3.33
N PHE A 42 5.74 8.33 3.06
CA PHE A 42 5.63 9.70 2.58
C PHE A 42 4.71 10.50 3.51
N CYS A 43 5.19 11.65 3.99
CA CYS A 43 4.42 12.57 4.81
C CYS A 43 4.06 13.79 3.98
N ALA A 44 2.79 13.89 3.58
CA ALA A 44 2.27 15.02 2.84
C ALA A 44 1.94 16.20 3.77
N SER A 45 2.02 17.43 3.25
CA SER A 45 1.60 18.65 3.93
C SER A 45 0.09 18.76 4.08
N ASP A 46 -0.66 18.17 3.15
CA ASP A 46 -2.12 18.14 3.14
C ASP A 46 -2.64 16.93 2.35
N SER A 47 -3.96 16.71 2.42
CA SER A 47 -4.63 15.59 1.77
C SER A 47 -4.62 15.67 0.23
N TYR A 48 -4.52 16.86 -0.36
CA TYR A 48 -4.44 17.02 -1.81
C TYR A 48 -3.07 16.58 -2.32
N GLN A 49 -2.00 16.93 -1.60
CA GLN A 49 -0.65 16.49 -1.90
C GLN A 49 -0.53 14.97 -1.73
N GLU A 50 -1.11 14.39 -0.68
CA GLU A 50 -1.15 12.93 -0.49
C GLU A 50 -1.84 12.23 -1.67
N ALA A 51 -3.04 12.68 -2.04
CA ALA A 51 -3.80 12.08 -3.14
C ALA A 51 -3.07 12.21 -4.49
N ARG A 52 -2.45 13.36 -4.76
CA ARG A 52 -1.63 13.56 -5.95
C ARG A 52 -0.40 12.66 -5.96
N PHE A 53 0.29 12.54 -4.81
CA PHE A 53 1.44 11.65 -4.69
C PHE A 53 1.05 10.20 -5.00
N ILE A 54 -0.11 9.73 -4.51
CA ILE A 54 -0.62 8.39 -4.81
C ILE A 54 -0.88 8.22 -6.30
N ALA A 55 -1.59 9.16 -6.93
CA ALA A 55 -1.89 9.10 -8.37
C ALA A 55 -0.61 9.12 -9.22
N ASP A 56 0.33 10.02 -8.90
CA ASP A 56 1.63 10.13 -9.59
C ASP A 56 2.46 8.84 -9.43
N THR A 57 2.44 8.23 -8.23
CA THR A 57 3.12 6.95 -7.98
C THR A 57 2.52 5.82 -8.82
N ILE A 58 1.18 5.72 -8.88
CA ILE A 58 0.51 4.69 -9.70
C ILE A 58 0.87 4.86 -11.18
N THR A 59 0.85 6.10 -11.69
CA THR A 59 1.26 6.39 -13.08
C THR A 59 2.70 5.99 -13.32
N ASP A 60 3.64 6.34 -12.44
CA ASP A 60 5.05 5.98 -12.59
C ASP A 60 5.27 4.45 -12.58
N LEU A 61 4.56 3.72 -11.71
CA LEU A 61 4.63 2.25 -11.68
C LEU A 61 4.12 1.62 -12.98
N VAL A 62 3.06 2.15 -13.57
CA VAL A 62 2.51 1.65 -14.84
C VAL A 62 3.44 1.98 -16.00
N ASP A 63 3.88 3.23 -16.09
CA ASP A 63 4.65 3.73 -17.23
C ASP A 63 6.10 3.23 -17.24
N ARG A 64 6.73 3.08 -16.07
CA ARG A 64 8.17 2.77 -15.95
C ARG A 64 8.45 1.34 -15.54
N GLU A 65 7.58 0.74 -14.73
CA GLU A 65 7.79 -0.60 -14.19
C GLU A 65 6.88 -1.66 -14.84
N ASN A 66 6.14 -1.28 -15.90
CA ASN A 66 5.27 -2.18 -16.66
C ASN A 66 4.23 -2.89 -15.78
N ARG A 67 3.78 -2.21 -14.71
CA ARG A 67 2.68 -2.66 -13.85
C ARG A 67 1.34 -2.35 -14.52
N LYS A 68 0.29 -3.04 -14.09
CA LYS A 68 -1.09 -2.73 -14.50
C LYS A 68 -1.77 -1.92 -13.41
N TYR A 69 -2.78 -1.12 -13.79
CA TYR A 69 -3.64 -0.44 -12.81
C TYR A 69 -4.28 -1.43 -11.82
N ASP A 70 -4.65 -2.62 -12.30
CA ASP A 70 -5.22 -3.70 -11.48
C ASP A 70 -4.24 -4.30 -10.46
N ASP A 71 -2.94 -4.03 -10.57
CA ASP A 71 -1.93 -4.45 -9.59
C ASP A 71 -1.87 -3.49 -8.39
N CYS A 72 -2.54 -2.33 -8.47
CA CYS A 72 -2.52 -1.29 -7.46
C CYS A 72 -3.82 -1.28 -6.64
N ALA A 73 -3.70 -1.13 -5.32
CA ALA A 73 -4.82 -0.95 -4.42
C ALA A 73 -4.53 0.15 -3.40
N VAL A 74 -5.52 1.01 -3.13
CA VAL A 74 -5.43 2.09 -2.14
C VAL A 74 -6.39 1.79 -0.99
N PHE A 75 -5.85 1.61 0.21
CA PHE A 75 -6.63 1.39 1.43
C PHE A 75 -6.73 2.68 2.24
N TYR A 76 -7.93 2.99 2.72
CA TYR A 76 -8.21 4.16 3.54
C TYR A 76 -9.13 3.77 4.72
N ARG A 77 -9.15 4.60 5.77
CA ARG A 77 -9.83 4.27 7.03
C ARG A 77 -11.32 4.61 7.01
N THR A 78 -11.71 5.68 6.32
CA THR A 78 -13.10 6.19 6.29
C THR A 78 -13.53 6.54 4.87
N HIS A 79 -14.83 6.38 4.56
CA HIS A 79 -15.36 6.68 3.23
C HIS A 79 -15.15 8.13 2.78
N ALA A 80 -15.07 9.09 3.71
CA ALA A 80 -14.82 10.49 3.37
C ALA A 80 -13.45 10.72 2.70
N GLN A 81 -12.48 9.81 2.90
CA GLN A 81 -11.16 9.89 2.27
C GLN A 81 -11.18 9.48 0.79
N SER A 82 -12.21 8.75 0.32
CA SER A 82 -12.24 8.30 -1.09
C SER A 82 -12.34 9.47 -2.05
N ARG A 83 -13.11 10.51 -1.69
CA ARG A 83 -13.45 11.60 -2.61
C ARG A 83 -12.23 12.30 -3.21
N ILE A 84 -11.25 12.63 -2.37
CA ILE A 84 -10.04 13.34 -2.81
C ILE A 84 -9.12 12.43 -3.65
N LEU A 85 -9.12 11.13 -3.37
CA LEU A 85 -8.40 10.13 -4.15
C LEU A 85 -9.04 9.96 -5.53
N GLU A 86 -10.37 9.84 -5.59
CA GLU A 86 -11.13 9.75 -6.84
C GLU A 86 -10.86 10.95 -7.76
N ASP A 87 -10.88 12.18 -7.20
CA ASP A 87 -10.59 13.40 -7.95
C ASP A 87 -9.13 13.41 -8.48
N ALA A 88 -8.16 12.97 -7.67
CA ALA A 88 -6.75 12.87 -8.09
C ALA A 88 -6.53 11.80 -9.18
N LEU A 89 -7.11 10.61 -9.03
CA LEU A 89 -7.04 9.53 -10.02
C LEU A 89 -7.69 9.94 -11.33
N ALA A 90 -8.87 10.58 -11.28
CA ALA A 90 -9.55 11.11 -12.46
C ALA A 90 -8.71 12.17 -13.18
N SER A 91 -8.03 13.06 -12.44
CA SER A 91 -7.16 14.08 -13.04
C SER A 91 -5.97 13.50 -13.83
N ARG A 92 -5.55 12.28 -13.49
CA ARG A 92 -4.48 11.53 -14.17
C ARG A 92 -5.00 10.50 -15.17
N PHE A 93 -6.31 10.48 -15.44
CA PHE A 93 -6.96 9.48 -16.30
C PHE A 93 -6.73 8.03 -15.85
N ILE A 94 -6.54 7.81 -14.54
CA ILE A 94 -6.33 6.48 -13.96
C ILE A 94 -7.70 5.82 -13.78
N PRO A 95 -7.95 4.64 -14.38
CA PRO A 95 -9.17 3.89 -14.12
C PRO A 95 -9.16 3.38 -12.67
N TYR A 96 -10.27 3.53 -11.97
CA TYR A 96 -10.42 3.07 -10.60
C TYR A 96 -11.75 2.36 -10.37
N LYS A 97 -11.80 1.54 -9.32
CA LYS A 97 -13.00 0.89 -8.82
C LYS A 97 -13.04 1.02 -7.31
N ILE A 98 -14.20 1.41 -6.79
CA ILE A 98 -14.51 1.46 -5.35
C ILE A 98 -15.14 0.14 -4.92
#